data_AF-A0A7K3DL48-F1
#
_entry.id   AF-A0A7K3DL48-F1
#
_cell.length_a   1.000
_cell.length_b   1.000
_cell.length_c   1.000
_cell.angle_alpha   90.00
_cell.angle_beta   90.00
_cell.angle_gamma   90.00
#
_symmetry.space_group_name_H-M   'P 1'
#
loop_
_entity.id
_entity.type
_entity.pdbx_description
1 polymer ?
#
loop_
_entity_poly.entity_id
_entity_poly.type
_entity_poly.pdbx_seq_one_letter_code
_entity_poly.pdbx_strand_id
1 'polypeptide(L)'
;MIEPHAPAPPGGAGAARPPGAPDRARVPLPVTPGTGRFLVLLGVFVCAACGLVYELELVALASYLMGDSVTQASVVLSVMVFAMGLGSLAAKRLRYRAAAGFGMVEAVLALVGGCSAIALYAVFAWTGDWGGAWRDGPRFLLVGFSLAIGVLIGAEVPLLMVLIQRIRRQDPGGAVADLFAADYVGALVGGLAFPFLMLPMLGQLTGALLTGVVNAVAGGALVLGLFRRDLSVRSRRLLLVANLTVLGVLAGAWLQVDSFEQAAREALFGAPVRIAQRSGEQEVVLTGEADGAPGLFVDGRPAG
;
A
#
# COMPACT_ATOMS: atom_id res chain seq x y z
N MET A 1 -40.76 38.23 -40.10
CA MET A 1 -40.96 37.28 -41.21
C MET A 1 -40.11 36.07 -40.88
N ILE A 2 -40.74 35.07 -40.25
CA ILE A 2 -40.10 33.91 -39.62
C ILE A 2 -40.29 32.73 -40.59
N GLU A 3 -39.20 32.12 -41.04
CA GLU A 3 -39.23 30.88 -41.82
C GLU A 3 -39.75 29.73 -40.94
N PRO A 4 -40.69 28.89 -41.41
CA PRO A 4 -41.10 27.70 -40.66
C PRO A 4 -40.02 26.62 -40.76
N HIS A 5 -39.53 26.17 -39.61
CA HIS A 5 -38.70 24.97 -39.48
C HIS A 5 -39.36 23.74 -40.12
N ALA A 6 -38.65 23.11 -41.05
CA ALA A 6 -39.00 21.79 -41.56
C ALA A 6 -38.92 20.75 -40.42
N PRO A 7 -39.90 19.83 -40.29
CA PRO A 7 -39.86 18.80 -39.26
C PRO A 7 -38.78 17.75 -39.57
N ALA A 8 -38.00 17.41 -38.54
CA ALA A 8 -37.02 16.32 -38.57
C ALA A 8 -37.69 14.97 -38.88
N PRO A 9 -37.08 14.09 -39.68
CA PRO A 9 -37.64 12.77 -39.96
C PRO A 9 -37.73 11.95 -38.67
N PRO A 10 -38.80 11.16 -38.46
CA PRO A 10 -38.93 10.32 -37.29
C PRO A 10 -37.78 9.31 -37.26
N GLY A 11 -36.99 9.37 -36.19
CA GLY A 11 -35.89 8.45 -35.92
C GLY A 11 -36.38 7.01 -35.99
N GLY A 12 -35.91 6.29 -36.99
CA GLY A 12 -36.21 4.88 -37.21
C GLY A 12 -35.88 4.05 -35.98
N ALA A 13 -36.87 3.30 -35.54
CA ALA A 13 -36.72 2.18 -34.64
C ALA A 13 -35.63 1.23 -35.13
N GLY A 14 -34.84 0.69 -34.20
CA GLY A 14 -34.10 -0.55 -34.41
C GLY A 14 -32.95 -0.46 -35.41
N ALA A 15 -31.85 0.20 -35.05
CA ALA A 15 -30.56 -0.15 -35.63
C ALA A 15 -30.21 -1.59 -35.17
N ALA A 16 -30.71 -2.56 -35.94
CA ALA A 16 -30.37 -3.96 -35.79
C ALA A 16 -28.84 -4.09 -35.84
N ARG A 17 -28.26 -4.58 -34.75
CA ARG A 17 -26.84 -4.91 -34.65
C ARG A 17 -26.49 -5.86 -35.81
N PRO A 18 -25.42 -5.59 -36.58
CA PRO A 18 -25.03 -6.48 -37.68
C PRO A 18 -24.80 -7.90 -37.11
N PRO A 19 -25.48 -8.93 -37.63
CA PRO A 19 -25.28 -10.30 -37.19
C PRO A 19 -23.89 -10.72 -37.69
N GLY A 20 -22.96 -10.92 -36.75
CA GLY A 20 -21.61 -11.38 -37.08
C GLY A 20 -20.46 -10.48 -36.66
N ALA A 21 -20.69 -9.34 -35.99
CA ALA A 21 -19.60 -8.69 -35.27
C ALA A 21 -19.16 -9.63 -34.12
N PRO A 22 -17.93 -10.18 -34.14
CA PRO A 22 -17.47 -11.05 -33.07
C PRO A 22 -17.58 -10.25 -31.78
N ASP A 23 -18.50 -10.67 -30.91
CA ASP A 23 -18.50 -10.23 -29.53
C ASP A 23 -17.11 -10.60 -29.04
N ARG A 24 -16.21 -9.61 -28.85
CA ARG A 24 -14.85 -9.87 -28.37
C ARG A 24 -15.03 -10.70 -27.12
N ALA A 25 -14.80 -12.00 -27.25
CA ALA A 25 -15.43 -13.00 -26.41
C ALA A 25 -15.07 -12.67 -24.97
N ARG A 26 -16.03 -12.14 -24.21
CA ARG A 26 -15.81 -11.82 -22.81
C ARG A 26 -15.55 -13.15 -22.13
N VAL A 27 -14.31 -13.37 -21.74
CA VAL A 27 -13.93 -14.63 -21.12
C VAL A 27 -14.74 -14.75 -19.82
N PRO A 28 -15.58 -15.80 -19.68
CA PRO A 28 -16.53 -15.87 -18.59
C PRO A 28 -15.80 -15.90 -17.25
N LEU A 29 -16.23 -15.06 -16.32
CA LEU A 29 -15.74 -15.07 -14.95
C LEU A 29 -16.10 -16.41 -14.28
N PRO A 30 -15.33 -16.85 -13.27
CA PRO A 30 -15.63 -18.08 -12.54
C PRO A 30 -16.84 -17.97 -11.59
N VAL A 31 -17.43 -16.78 -11.45
CA VAL A 31 -18.54 -16.47 -10.52
C VAL A 31 -19.61 -15.61 -11.20
N THR A 32 -20.77 -15.47 -10.56
CA THR A 32 -21.83 -14.57 -11.04
C THR A 32 -21.35 -13.10 -11.07
N PRO A 33 -21.92 -12.25 -11.93
CA PRO A 33 -21.51 -10.84 -12.01
C PRO A 33 -21.66 -10.07 -10.69
N GLY A 34 -22.67 -10.41 -9.88
CA GLY A 34 -22.89 -9.80 -8.57
C GLY A 34 -21.78 -10.14 -7.57
N THR A 35 -21.45 -11.42 -7.43
CA THR A 35 -20.35 -11.88 -6.57
C THR A 35 -19.00 -11.36 -7.04
N GLY A 36 -18.75 -11.33 -8.36
CA GLY A 36 -17.51 -10.78 -8.92
C GLY A 36 -17.32 -9.30 -8.57
N ARG A 37 -18.40 -8.49 -8.63
CA ARG A 37 -18.35 -7.07 -8.24
C ARG A 37 -18.07 -6.91 -6.75
N PHE A 38 -18.76 -7.67 -5.91
CA PHE A 38 -18.52 -7.65 -4.47
C PHE A 38 -17.06 -7.97 -4.14
N LEU A 39 -16.48 -9.00 -4.76
CA LEU A 39 -15.08 -9.38 -4.55
C LEU A 39 -14.10 -8.28 -5.00
N VAL A 40 -14.38 -7.58 -6.11
CA VAL A 40 -13.54 -6.45 -6.53
C VAL A 40 -13.66 -5.28 -5.55
N LEU A 41 -14.87 -4.92 -5.11
CA LEU A 41 -15.05 -3.84 -4.12
C LEU A 41 -14.43 -4.19 -2.77
N LEU A 42 -14.48 -5.46 -2.36
CA LEU A 42 -13.76 -5.95 -1.19
C LEU A 42 -12.24 -5.83 -1.40
N GLY A 43 -11.74 -6.17 -2.59
CA GLY A 43 -10.34 -5.94 -2.96
C GLY A 43 -9.94 -4.47 -2.84
N VAL A 44 -10.74 -3.56 -3.40
CA VAL A 44 -10.55 -2.09 -3.29
C VAL A 44 -10.49 -1.66 -1.83
N PHE A 45 -11.44 -2.13 -1.01
CA PHE A 45 -11.47 -1.83 0.42
C PHE A 45 -10.18 -2.27 1.13
N VAL A 46 -9.71 -3.50 0.86
CA VAL A 46 -8.48 -4.02 1.50
C VAL A 46 -7.23 -3.29 0.99
N CYS A 47 -7.13 -3.02 -0.31
CA CYS A 47 -6.03 -2.25 -0.90
C CYS A 47 -5.98 -0.83 -0.33
N ALA A 48 -7.12 -0.14 -0.22
CA ALA A 48 -7.20 1.19 0.37
C ALA A 48 -6.82 1.19 1.86
N ALA A 49 -7.25 0.18 2.62
CA ALA A 49 -6.83 0.01 4.00
C ALA A 49 -5.31 -0.17 4.12
N CYS A 50 -4.71 -1.03 3.29
CA CYS A 50 -3.26 -1.25 3.29
C CYS A 50 -2.48 -0.02 2.84
N GLY A 51 -2.94 0.65 1.78
CA GLY A 51 -2.36 1.88 1.24
C GLY A 51 -2.29 2.98 2.29
N LEU A 52 -3.39 3.20 3.03
CA LEU A 52 -3.39 4.20 4.11
C LEU A 52 -2.52 3.78 5.30
N VAL A 53 -2.44 2.48 5.63
CA VAL A 53 -1.52 2.01 6.67
C VAL A 53 -0.06 2.32 6.29
N TYR A 54 0.35 2.07 5.04
CA TYR A 54 1.72 2.41 4.58
C TYR A 54 1.99 3.92 4.64
N GLU A 55 1.01 4.74 4.28
CA GLU A 55 1.11 6.20 4.36
C GLU A 55 1.33 6.67 5.81
N LEU A 56 0.47 6.22 6.72
CA LEU A 56 0.56 6.58 8.14
C LEU A 56 1.82 6.04 8.80
N GLU A 57 2.26 4.86 8.38
CA GLU A 57 3.51 4.27 8.83
C GLU A 57 4.72 5.13 8.44
N LEU A 58 4.80 5.57 7.18
CA LEU A 58 5.85 6.48 6.75
C LEU A 58 5.79 7.82 7.49
N VAL A 59 4.59 8.38 7.71
CA VAL A 59 4.42 9.60 8.51
C VAL A 59 4.89 9.43 9.95
N ALA A 60 4.57 8.28 10.57
CA ALA A 60 5.00 7.95 11.92
C ALA A 60 6.52 7.79 12.02
N LEU A 61 7.14 7.04 11.09
CA LEU A 61 8.61 6.92 11.00
C LEU A 61 9.25 8.29 10.78
N ALA A 62 8.67 9.11 9.92
CA ALA A 62 9.23 10.41 9.61
C ALA A 62 9.23 11.32 10.85
N SER A 63 8.13 11.32 11.58
CA SER A 63 7.99 12.06 12.85
C SER A 63 8.96 11.55 13.91
N TYR A 64 9.07 10.23 14.07
CA TYR A 64 9.93 9.58 15.06
C TYR A 64 11.42 9.84 14.81
N LEU A 65 11.88 9.71 13.56
CA LEU A 65 13.30 9.80 13.21
C LEU A 65 13.80 11.24 13.04
N MET A 66 12.93 12.19 12.70
CA MET A 66 13.32 13.57 12.39
C MET A 66 12.74 14.63 13.34
N GLY A 67 11.88 14.24 14.28
CA GLY A 67 11.42 15.07 15.41
C GLY A 67 10.35 16.12 15.11
N ASP A 68 10.26 16.64 13.88
CA ASP A 68 9.22 17.61 13.48
C ASP A 68 8.03 16.91 12.82
N SER A 69 7.03 16.54 13.63
CA SER A 69 5.89 15.73 13.17
C SER A 69 5.06 16.41 12.07
N VAL A 70 4.82 17.72 12.16
CA VAL A 70 3.92 18.44 11.23
C VAL A 70 4.59 18.62 9.88
N THR A 71 5.85 19.06 9.85
CA THR A 71 6.58 19.25 8.59
C THR A 71 6.80 17.91 7.89
N GLN A 72 7.18 16.86 8.62
CA GLN A 72 7.43 15.55 8.04
C GLN A 72 6.15 14.90 7.51
N ALA A 73 5.04 14.98 8.26
CA ALA A 73 3.75 14.55 7.77
C ALA A 73 3.38 15.28 6.46
N SER A 74 3.53 16.62 6.44
CA SER A 74 3.21 17.43 5.27
C SER A 74 4.04 17.06 4.04
N VAL A 75 5.33 16.74 4.22
CA VAL A 75 6.22 16.29 3.14
C VAL A 75 5.78 14.92 2.62
N VAL A 76 5.59 13.92 3.50
CA VAL A 76 5.18 12.57 3.10
C VAL A 76 3.85 12.63 2.34
N LEU A 77 2.84 13.29 2.91
CA LEU A 77 1.51 13.44 2.30
C LEU A 77 1.59 14.12 0.93
N SER A 78 2.30 15.25 0.82
CA SER A 78 2.40 16.00 -0.44
C SER A 78 3.14 15.21 -1.52
N VAL A 79 4.25 14.56 -1.15
CA VAL A 79 5.02 13.72 -2.08
C VAL A 79 4.19 12.52 -2.52
N MET A 80 3.49 11.86 -1.61
CA MET A 80 2.63 10.71 -1.94
C MET A 80 1.48 11.12 -2.85
N VAL A 81 0.79 12.24 -2.59
CA VAL A 81 -0.30 12.73 -3.48
C VAL A 81 0.22 13.07 -4.87
N PHE A 82 1.37 13.74 -4.96
CA PHE A 82 2.03 14.00 -6.25
C PHE A 82 2.40 12.70 -6.98
N ALA A 83 2.98 11.75 -6.25
CA ALA A 83 3.36 10.44 -6.75
C ALA A 83 2.15 9.61 -7.20
N MET A 84 1.03 9.69 -6.48
CA MET A 84 -0.24 9.07 -6.88
C MET A 84 -0.71 9.60 -8.24
N GLY A 85 -0.58 10.91 -8.47
CA GLY A 85 -0.82 11.51 -9.78
C GLY A 85 0.05 10.90 -10.88
N LEU A 86 1.36 10.75 -10.65
CA LEU A 86 2.29 10.11 -11.58
C LEU A 86 1.96 8.63 -11.83
N GLY A 87 1.62 7.90 -10.78
CA GLY A 87 1.17 6.50 -10.82
C GLY A 87 -0.06 6.32 -11.71
N SER A 88 -1.05 7.19 -11.55
CA SER A 88 -2.28 7.17 -12.34
C SER A 88 -2.02 7.39 -13.84
N LEU A 89 -1.02 8.22 -14.17
CA LEU A 89 -0.58 8.48 -15.54
C LEU A 89 0.18 7.28 -16.11
N ALA A 90 1.11 6.71 -15.35
CA ALA A 90 1.87 5.52 -15.72
C ALA A 90 0.95 4.31 -15.95
N ALA A 91 -0.12 4.18 -15.16
CA ALA A 91 -1.10 3.11 -15.25
C ALA A 91 -1.81 3.04 -16.61
N LYS A 92 -1.86 4.14 -17.38
CA LYS A 92 -2.46 4.15 -18.74
C LYS A 92 -1.89 3.03 -19.63
N ARG A 93 -0.59 2.73 -19.51
CA ARG A 93 0.06 1.66 -20.28
C ARG A 93 -0.30 0.27 -19.77
N LEU A 94 -0.55 0.12 -18.46
CA LEU A 94 -0.89 -1.16 -17.84
C LEU A 94 -2.36 -1.57 -18.07
N ARG A 95 -3.24 -0.62 -18.45
CA ARG A 95 -4.67 -0.89 -18.70
C ARG A 95 -4.94 -1.99 -19.74
N TYR A 96 -4.06 -2.16 -20.73
CA TYR A 96 -4.19 -3.24 -21.73
C TYR A 96 -4.11 -4.65 -21.12
N ARG A 97 -3.46 -4.78 -19.97
CA ARG A 97 -3.34 -6.02 -19.20
C ARG A 97 -3.75 -5.77 -17.75
N ALA A 98 -4.88 -5.10 -17.54
CA ALA A 98 -5.29 -4.57 -16.24
C ALA A 98 -5.21 -5.59 -15.09
N ALA A 99 -5.68 -6.83 -15.31
CA ALA A 99 -5.60 -7.89 -14.28
C ALA A 99 -4.15 -8.24 -13.90
N ALA A 100 -3.27 -8.39 -14.90
CA ALA A 100 -1.87 -8.70 -14.64
C ALA A 100 -1.10 -7.51 -14.07
N GLY A 101 -1.40 -6.30 -14.56
CA GLY A 101 -0.83 -5.06 -14.07
C GLY A 101 -1.19 -4.83 -12.60
N PHE A 102 -2.47 -4.97 -12.26
CA PHE A 102 -2.95 -4.83 -10.88
C PHE A 102 -2.26 -5.82 -9.95
N GLY A 103 -2.25 -7.12 -10.29
CA GLY A 103 -1.61 -8.13 -9.44
C GLY A 103 -0.09 -7.92 -9.25
N MET A 104 0.60 -7.36 -10.25
CA MET A 104 2.02 -7.00 -10.11
C MET A 104 2.21 -5.74 -9.26
N VAL A 105 1.36 -4.72 -9.43
CA VAL A 105 1.39 -3.50 -8.61
C VAL A 105 1.18 -3.86 -7.15
N GLU A 106 0.17 -4.68 -6.83
CA GLU A 106 -0.10 -5.15 -5.46
C GLU A 106 1.07 -5.94 -4.87
N ALA A 107 1.68 -6.85 -5.64
CA ALA A 107 2.83 -7.60 -5.15
C ALA A 107 4.05 -6.70 -4.87
N VAL A 108 4.32 -5.72 -5.75
CA VAL A 108 5.42 -4.78 -5.56
C VAL A 108 5.11 -3.82 -4.40
N LEU A 109 3.87 -3.33 -4.29
CA LEU A 109 3.44 -2.47 -3.21
C LEU A 109 3.52 -3.17 -1.86
N ALA A 110 3.08 -4.42 -1.77
CA ALA A 110 3.24 -5.25 -0.58
C ALA A 110 4.70 -5.40 -0.14
N LEU A 111 5.61 -5.61 -1.09
CA LEU A 111 7.04 -5.72 -0.80
C LEU A 111 7.64 -4.38 -0.36
N VAL A 112 7.41 -3.32 -1.13
CA VAL A 112 7.98 -2.00 -0.87
C VAL A 112 7.41 -1.41 0.41
N GLY A 113 6.09 -1.48 0.59
CA GLY A 113 5.40 -1.02 1.80
C GLY A 113 5.80 -1.84 3.01
N GLY A 114 5.66 -3.16 2.97
CA GLY A 114 5.95 -4.02 4.11
C GLY A 114 7.42 -4.02 4.55
N CYS A 115 8.37 -3.82 3.64
CA CYS A 115 9.79 -3.71 3.99
C CYS A 115 10.26 -2.28 4.28
N SER A 116 9.44 -1.25 4.03
CA SER A 116 9.86 0.15 4.14
C SER A 116 10.33 0.51 5.55
N ALA A 117 9.60 0.07 6.58
CA ALA A 117 9.92 0.38 7.96
C ALA A 117 11.24 -0.24 8.41
N ILE A 118 11.46 -1.53 8.12
CA ILE A 118 12.72 -2.21 8.43
C ILE A 118 13.87 -1.50 7.71
N ALA A 119 13.71 -1.16 6.42
CA ALA A 119 14.75 -0.49 5.66
C ALA A 119 15.08 0.91 6.23
N LEU A 120 14.06 1.69 6.61
CA LEU A 120 14.24 3.01 7.21
C LEU A 120 14.92 2.93 8.58
N TYR A 121 14.45 2.02 9.44
CA TYR A 121 15.09 1.78 10.74
C TYR A 121 16.53 1.30 10.59
N ALA A 122 16.81 0.43 9.62
CA ALA A 122 18.16 -0.08 9.38
C ALA A 122 19.10 1.05 8.95
N VAL A 123 18.69 1.83 7.96
CA VAL A 123 19.52 2.95 7.51
C VAL A 123 19.73 3.94 8.64
N PHE A 124 18.72 4.24 9.45
CA PHE A 124 18.89 5.12 10.59
C PHE A 124 19.86 4.56 11.64
N ALA A 125 19.70 3.30 12.05
CA ALA A 125 20.49 2.66 13.09
C ALA A 125 21.97 2.50 12.70
N TRP A 126 22.26 2.13 11.44
CA TRP A 126 23.63 1.84 11.01
C TRP A 126 24.33 2.99 10.30
N THR A 127 23.62 3.97 9.74
CA THR A 127 24.25 5.08 8.98
C THR A 127 24.13 6.44 9.65
N GLY A 128 23.42 6.56 10.79
CA GLY A 128 23.25 7.82 11.52
C GLY A 128 24.56 8.51 11.91
N ASP A 129 25.59 7.73 12.22
CA ASP A 129 26.90 8.23 12.66
C ASP A 129 27.94 8.36 11.55
N TRP A 130 27.62 7.97 10.31
CA TRP A 130 28.63 7.85 9.24
C TRP A 130 29.21 9.19 8.77
N GLY A 131 28.59 10.32 9.12
CA GLY A 131 29.07 11.65 8.73
C GLY A 131 29.10 11.88 7.21
N GLY A 132 29.33 13.13 6.79
CA GLY A 132 29.41 13.49 5.36
C GLY A 132 28.06 13.55 4.63
N ALA A 133 28.04 13.24 3.32
CA ALA A 133 26.86 13.34 2.45
C ALA A 133 25.70 12.41 2.84
N TRP A 134 25.95 11.43 3.71
CA TRP A 134 24.96 10.46 4.19
C TRP A 134 24.20 10.93 5.44
N ARG A 135 24.53 12.11 5.98
CA ARG A 135 23.82 12.71 7.13
C ARG A 135 22.32 12.94 6.87
N ASP A 136 21.94 13.18 5.61
CA ASP A 136 20.55 13.30 5.16
C ASP A 136 20.00 12.00 4.52
N GLY A 137 20.75 10.90 4.56
CA GLY A 137 20.38 9.60 3.98
C GLY A 137 18.97 9.10 4.35
N PRO A 138 18.56 9.16 5.64
CA PRO A 138 17.21 8.75 6.06
C PRO A 138 16.09 9.57 5.39
N ARG A 139 16.32 10.88 5.16
CA ARG A 139 15.35 11.77 4.50
C ARG A 139 15.17 11.40 3.03
N PHE A 140 16.27 11.18 2.31
CA PHE A 140 16.21 10.77 0.92
C PHE A 140 15.52 9.41 0.76
N LEU A 141 15.81 8.48 1.67
CA LEU A 141 15.18 7.16 1.65
C LEU A 141 13.68 7.24 1.94
N LEU A 142 13.27 8.06 2.92
CA LEU A 142 11.86 8.30 3.23
C LEU A 142 11.12 8.88 2.02
N VAL A 143 11.68 9.91 1.37
CA VAL A 143 11.11 10.49 0.15
C VAL A 143 11.06 9.46 -0.98
N GLY A 144 12.08 8.61 -1.10
CA GLY A 144 12.12 7.51 -2.06
C GLY A 144 11.01 6.49 -1.86
N PHE A 145 10.79 6.02 -0.63
CA PHE A 145 9.68 5.13 -0.29
C PHE A 145 8.33 5.81 -0.48
N SER A 146 8.18 7.07 -0.05
CA SER A 146 6.96 7.85 -0.24
C SER A 146 6.60 7.97 -1.73
N LEU A 147 7.59 8.25 -2.59
CA LEU A 147 7.41 8.31 -4.03
C LEU A 147 7.04 6.94 -4.61
N ALA A 148 7.76 5.88 -4.22
CA ALA A 148 7.52 4.54 -4.73
C ALA A 148 6.12 4.01 -4.36
N ILE A 149 5.76 4.10 -3.08
CA ILE A 149 4.44 3.69 -2.57
C ILE A 149 3.35 4.55 -3.21
N GLY A 150 3.50 5.87 -3.24
CA GLY A 150 2.51 6.76 -3.86
C GLY A 150 2.30 6.47 -5.35
N VAL A 151 3.36 6.21 -6.13
CA VAL A 151 3.22 5.81 -7.55
C VAL A 151 2.46 4.48 -7.69
N LEU A 152 2.71 3.52 -6.80
CA LEU A 152 2.04 2.22 -6.84
C LEU A 152 0.55 2.36 -6.49
N ILE A 153 0.22 3.03 -5.38
CA ILE A 153 -1.17 3.32 -4.95
C ILE A 153 -1.92 4.08 -6.06
N GLY A 154 -1.31 5.12 -6.62
CA GLY A 154 -1.94 5.92 -7.69
C GLY A 154 -2.23 5.13 -8.96
N ALA A 155 -1.50 4.03 -9.20
CA ALA A 155 -1.75 3.15 -10.34
C ALA A 155 -2.98 2.24 -10.16
N GLU A 156 -3.44 2.00 -8.92
CA GLU A 156 -4.51 1.06 -8.60
C GLU A 156 -5.87 1.50 -9.14
N VAL A 157 -6.29 2.73 -8.83
CA VAL A 157 -7.62 3.25 -9.19
C VAL A 157 -7.91 3.11 -10.69
N PRO A 158 -7.02 3.51 -11.62
CA PRO A 158 -7.18 3.24 -13.05
C PRO A 158 -7.34 1.77 -13.43
N LEU A 159 -6.61 0.87 -12.77
CA LEU A 159 -6.63 -0.57 -13.08
C LEU A 159 -7.91 -1.22 -12.54
N LEU A 160 -8.29 -0.91 -11.30
CA LEU A 160 -9.54 -1.34 -10.67
C LEU A 160 -10.76 -0.89 -11.46
N MET A 161 -10.76 0.36 -11.96
CA MET A 161 -11.84 0.84 -12.82
C MET A 161 -12.01 0.00 -14.09
N VAL A 162 -10.90 -0.42 -14.72
CA VAL A 162 -10.95 -1.35 -15.87
C VAL A 162 -11.51 -2.71 -15.46
N LEU A 163 -11.12 -3.22 -14.29
CA LEU A 163 -11.61 -4.50 -13.77
C LEU A 163 -13.12 -4.47 -13.43
N ILE A 164 -13.61 -3.39 -12.83
CA ILE A 164 -15.04 -3.19 -12.54
C ILE A 164 -15.84 -3.14 -13.84
N GLN A 165 -15.41 -2.32 -14.82
CA GLN A 165 -16.07 -2.20 -16.12
C GLN A 165 -16.01 -3.50 -16.93
N ARG A 166 -15.02 -4.37 -16.67
CA ARG A 166 -14.94 -5.71 -17.25
C ARG A 166 -16.03 -6.65 -16.73
N ILE A 167 -16.39 -6.56 -15.44
CA ILE A 167 -17.42 -7.42 -14.83
C ILE A 167 -18.80 -7.08 -15.37
N ARG A 168 -19.14 -5.79 -15.40
CA ARG A 168 -20.42 -5.31 -15.93
C ARG A 168 -20.21 -3.90 -16.50
N ARG A 169 -20.66 -3.68 -17.73
CA ARG A 169 -20.78 -2.31 -18.26
C ARG A 169 -21.81 -1.57 -17.43
N GLN A 170 -21.34 -0.59 -16.68
CA GLN A 170 -22.17 0.31 -15.88
C GLN A 170 -21.95 1.73 -16.38
N ASP A 171 -22.85 2.62 -16.00
CA ASP A 171 -22.57 4.05 -16.12
C ASP A 171 -21.21 4.35 -15.46
N PRO A 172 -20.28 5.03 -16.15
CA PRO A 172 -18.96 5.33 -15.61
C PRO A 172 -19.02 6.08 -14.28
N GLY A 173 -20.00 6.97 -14.08
CA GLY A 173 -20.17 7.71 -12.83
C GLY A 173 -20.52 6.79 -11.65
N GLY A 174 -21.45 5.86 -11.86
CA GLY A 174 -21.82 4.88 -10.83
C GLY A 174 -20.65 3.99 -10.40
N ALA A 175 -19.90 3.45 -11.36
CA ALA A 175 -18.74 2.60 -11.06
C ALA A 175 -17.63 3.36 -10.32
N VAL A 176 -17.41 4.64 -10.64
CA VAL A 176 -16.46 5.51 -9.94
C VAL A 176 -16.94 5.81 -8.53
N ALA A 177 -18.22 6.09 -8.34
CA ALA A 177 -18.79 6.34 -7.02
C ALA A 177 -18.66 5.12 -6.09
N ASP A 178 -18.95 3.90 -6.58
CA ASP A 178 -18.77 2.69 -5.77
C ASP A 178 -17.30 2.43 -5.43
N LEU A 179 -16.40 2.69 -6.38
CA LEU A 179 -14.97 2.53 -6.19
C LEU A 179 -14.46 3.47 -5.10
N PHE A 180 -14.82 4.76 -5.17
CA PHE A 180 -14.48 5.73 -4.14
C PHE A 180 -15.14 5.44 -2.80
N ALA A 181 -16.38 4.93 -2.79
CA ALA A 181 -17.03 4.55 -1.55
C ALA A 181 -16.26 3.42 -0.84
N ALA A 182 -15.87 2.38 -1.58
CA ALA A 182 -15.07 1.30 -1.04
C ALA A 182 -13.67 1.77 -0.60
N ASP A 183 -13.05 2.65 -1.39
CA ASP A 183 -11.75 3.26 -1.11
C ASP A 183 -11.77 4.09 0.18
N TYR A 184 -12.71 5.03 0.33
CA TYR A 184 -12.81 5.86 1.53
C TYR A 184 -13.14 5.06 2.78
N VAL A 185 -14.01 4.05 2.68
CA VAL A 185 -14.32 3.18 3.82
C VAL A 185 -13.13 2.29 4.19
N GLY A 186 -12.40 1.78 3.19
CA GLY A 186 -11.16 1.02 3.38
C GLY A 186 -10.08 1.87 4.04
N ALA A 187 -9.82 3.06 3.51
CA ALA A 187 -8.91 4.04 4.07
C ALA A 187 -9.29 4.37 5.52
N LEU A 188 -10.54 4.70 5.81
CA LEU A 188 -10.99 4.95 7.19
C LEU A 188 -10.65 3.77 8.12
N VAL A 189 -10.95 2.54 7.72
CA VAL A 189 -10.67 1.35 8.53
C VAL A 189 -9.16 1.16 8.72
N GLY A 190 -8.36 1.27 7.66
CA GLY A 190 -6.90 1.17 7.76
C GLY A 190 -6.30 2.26 8.66
N GLY A 191 -6.81 3.49 8.54
CA GLY A 191 -6.32 4.65 9.26
C GLY A 191 -6.62 4.62 10.75
N LEU A 192 -7.73 3.98 11.15
CA LEU A 192 -8.03 3.70 12.55
C LEU A 192 -7.34 2.43 13.03
N ALA A 193 -7.23 1.39 12.20
CA ALA A 193 -6.57 0.15 12.56
C ALA A 193 -5.09 0.37 12.88
N PHE A 194 -4.39 1.24 12.14
CA PHE A 194 -2.98 1.51 12.37
C PHE A 194 -2.66 1.95 13.82
N PRO A 195 -3.17 3.09 14.33
CA PRO A 195 -2.85 3.56 15.67
C PRO A 195 -3.52 2.76 16.80
N PHE A 196 -4.72 2.22 16.58
CA PHE A 196 -5.50 1.60 17.66
C PHE A 196 -5.37 0.07 17.75
N LEU A 197 -5.00 -0.60 16.66
CA LEU A 197 -4.90 -2.06 16.62
C LEU A 197 -3.47 -2.50 16.32
N MET A 198 -2.85 -1.97 15.27
CA MET A 198 -1.55 -2.44 14.80
C MET A 198 -0.43 -2.01 15.74
N LEU A 199 -0.32 -0.72 16.06
CA LEU A 199 0.72 -0.24 16.97
C LEU A 199 0.65 -0.89 18.37
N PRO A 200 -0.52 -1.01 19.04
CA PRO A 200 -0.57 -1.56 20.39
C PRO A 200 -0.40 -3.08 20.46
N MET A 201 -0.87 -3.82 19.45
CA MET A 201 -0.85 -5.30 19.48
C MET A 201 0.38 -5.90 18.81
N LEU A 202 0.85 -5.30 17.71
CA LEU A 202 1.90 -5.87 16.86
C LEU A 202 3.19 -5.05 16.90
N GLY A 203 3.09 -3.75 17.23
CA GLY A 203 4.18 -2.81 17.02
C GLY A 203 4.30 -2.36 15.56
N GLN A 204 5.24 -1.46 15.31
CA GLN A 204 5.36 -0.79 14.01
C GLN A 204 5.89 -1.73 12.92
N LEU A 205 7.04 -2.38 13.14
CA LEU A 205 7.69 -3.24 12.14
C LEU A 205 6.83 -4.45 11.75
N THR A 206 6.30 -5.17 12.74
CA THR A 206 5.41 -6.32 12.51
C THR A 206 4.11 -5.87 11.85
N GLY A 207 3.60 -4.69 12.21
CA GLY A 207 2.46 -4.06 11.55
C GLY A 207 2.71 -3.87 10.04
N ALA A 208 3.84 -3.28 9.66
CA ALA A 208 4.26 -3.10 8.27
C ALA A 208 4.19 -4.41 7.47
N LEU A 209 4.83 -5.45 8.02
CA LEU A 209 4.94 -6.76 7.39
C LEU A 209 3.58 -7.43 7.25
N LEU A 210 2.72 -7.34 8.28
CA LEU A 210 1.36 -7.88 8.21
C LEU A 210 0.55 -7.19 7.12
N THR A 211 0.63 -5.87 7.03
CA THR A 211 0.00 -5.09 5.95
C THR A 211 0.48 -5.58 4.58
N GLY A 212 1.79 -5.78 4.44
CA GLY A 212 2.41 -6.40 3.26
C GLY A 212 1.78 -7.74 2.89
N VAL A 213 1.67 -8.65 3.86
CA VAL A 213 1.08 -9.98 3.65
C VAL A 213 -0.39 -9.86 3.24
N VAL A 214 -1.18 -9.05 3.94
CA VAL A 214 -2.60 -8.84 3.64
C VAL A 214 -2.76 -8.28 2.23
N ASN A 215 -1.96 -7.29 1.83
CA ASN A 215 -2.02 -6.67 0.52
C ASN A 215 -1.65 -7.67 -0.60
N ALA A 216 -0.55 -8.41 -0.44
CA ALA A 216 -0.13 -9.43 -1.40
C ALA A 216 -1.17 -10.53 -1.57
N VAL A 217 -1.76 -11.01 -0.46
CA VAL A 217 -2.80 -12.04 -0.48
C VAL A 217 -4.07 -11.51 -1.13
N ALA A 218 -4.53 -10.31 -0.78
CA ALA A 218 -5.74 -9.72 -1.34
C ALA A 218 -5.62 -9.49 -2.85
N GLY A 219 -4.56 -8.82 -3.30
CA GLY A 219 -4.29 -8.58 -4.72
C GLY A 219 -4.08 -9.88 -5.51
N GLY A 220 -3.31 -10.81 -4.94
CA GLY A 220 -3.06 -12.13 -5.51
C GLY A 220 -4.32 -12.97 -5.65
N ALA A 221 -5.14 -13.05 -4.60
CA ALA A 221 -6.39 -13.80 -4.59
C ALA A 221 -7.41 -13.21 -5.57
N LEU A 222 -7.51 -11.87 -5.66
CA LEU A 222 -8.39 -11.22 -6.60
C LEU A 222 -8.00 -11.56 -8.04
N VAL A 223 -6.72 -11.44 -8.39
CA VAL A 223 -6.25 -11.64 -9.77
C VAL A 223 -6.19 -13.12 -10.16
N LEU A 224 -5.56 -13.96 -9.34
CA LEU A 224 -5.38 -15.39 -9.60
C LEU A 224 -6.65 -16.22 -9.33
N GLY A 225 -7.60 -15.69 -8.57
CA GLY A 225 -8.92 -16.27 -8.34
C GLY A 225 -9.93 -15.83 -9.39
N LEU A 226 -10.25 -14.53 -9.40
CA LEU A 226 -11.37 -13.97 -10.19
C LEU A 226 -10.99 -13.76 -11.67
N PHE A 227 -9.82 -13.19 -11.94
CA PHE A 227 -9.39 -12.82 -13.30
C PHE A 227 -8.42 -13.82 -13.94
N ARG A 228 -8.31 -15.04 -13.40
CA ARG A 228 -7.37 -16.07 -13.87
C ARG A 228 -7.43 -16.39 -15.35
N ARG A 229 -8.60 -16.23 -15.98
CA ARG A 229 -8.81 -16.52 -17.40
C ARG A 229 -8.43 -15.35 -18.32
N ASP A 230 -8.17 -14.17 -17.76
CA ASP A 230 -7.62 -13.02 -18.49
C ASP A 230 -6.10 -13.04 -18.59
N LEU A 231 -5.47 -13.94 -17.84
CA LEU A 231 -4.02 -14.06 -17.78
C LEU A 231 -3.55 -15.05 -18.83
N SER A 232 -2.50 -14.68 -19.56
CA SER A 232 -1.71 -15.66 -20.29
C SER A 232 -1.09 -16.67 -19.31
N VAL A 233 -0.80 -17.89 -19.76
CA VAL A 233 -0.14 -18.92 -18.91
C VAL A 233 1.17 -18.39 -18.32
N ARG A 234 1.95 -17.63 -19.11
CA ARG A 234 3.19 -16.99 -18.67
C ARG A 234 2.92 -15.93 -17.59
N SER A 235 1.95 -15.04 -17.80
CA SER A 235 1.58 -14.01 -16.82
C SER A 235 1.07 -14.61 -15.52
N ARG A 236 0.27 -15.67 -15.59
CA ARG A 236 -0.23 -16.37 -14.41
C ARG A 236 0.89 -17.01 -13.59
N ARG A 237 1.84 -17.68 -14.25
CA ARG A 237 3.03 -18.25 -13.59
C ARG A 237 3.90 -17.16 -12.98
N LEU A 238 4.16 -16.09 -13.72
CA LEU A 238 4.95 -14.95 -13.23
C LEU A 238 4.32 -14.33 -11.97
N LEU A 239 3.01 -14.07 -11.99
CA LEU A 239 2.29 -13.52 -10.84
C LEU A 239 2.33 -14.45 -9.64
N LEU A 240 2.15 -15.76 -9.85
CA LEU A 240 2.22 -16.74 -8.76
C LEU A 240 3.62 -16.77 -8.14
N VAL A 241 4.67 -16.82 -8.96
CA VAL A 241 6.05 -16.79 -8.48
C VAL A 241 6.33 -15.48 -7.76
N ALA A 242 5.98 -14.33 -8.35
CA ALA A 242 6.19 -13.02 -7.73
C ALA A 242 5.50 -12.92 -6.37
N ASN A 243 4.24 -13.33 -6.27
CA ASN A 243 3.48 -13.27 -5.03
C ASN A 243 4.06 -14.22 -3.96
N LEU A 244 4.42 -15.45 -4.33
CA LEU A 244 5.10 -16.38 -3.41
C LEU A 244 6.46 -15.86 -2.95
N THR A 245 7.24 -15.25 -3.84
CA THR A 245 8.53 -14.62 -3.49
C THR A 245 8.31 -13.49 -2.50
N VAL A 246 7.35 -12.60 -2.75
CA VAL A 246 7.03 -11.48 -1.84
C VAL A 246 6.61 -12.01 -0.47
N LEU A 247 5.69 -12.97 -0.42
CA LEU A 247 5.26 -13.60 0.83
C LEU A 247 6.43 -14.29 1.55
N GLY A 248 7.32 -14.95 0.83
CA GLY A 248 8.52 -15.57 1.39
C GLY A 248 9.49 -14.55 1.97
N VAL A 249 9.70 -13.41 1.30
CA VAL A 249 10.54 -12.30 1.81
C VAL A 249 9.91 -11.67 3.05
N LEU A 250 8.61 -11.38 3.03
CA LEU A 250 7.91 -10.80 4.18
C LEU A 250 7.89 -11.74 5.37
N ALA A 251 7.68 -13.04 5.15
CA ALA A 251 7.75 -14.05 6.21
C ALA A 251 9.18 -14.20 6.75
N GLY A 252 10.19 -14.19 5.88
CA GLY A 252 11.59 -14.21 6.31
C GLY A 252 11.97 -12.98 7.14
N ALA A 253 11.50 -11.80 6.74
CA ALA A 253 11.66 -10.58 7.51
C ALA A 253 10.95 -10.68 8.86
N TRP A 254 9.71 -11.19 8.90
CA TRP A 254 8.92 -11.38 10.12
C TRP A 254 9.67 -12.21 11.15
N LEU A 255 10.22 -13.35 10.74
CA LEU A 255 10.96 -14.25 11.62
C LEU A 255 12.23 -13.61 12.21
N GLN A 256 12.73 -12.56 11.56
CA GLN A 256 13.94 -11.84 11.97
C GLN A 256 13.64 -10.51 12.68
N VAL A 257 12.35 -10.12 12.84
CA VAL A 257 11.98 -8.82 13.43
C VAL A 257 12.54 -8.67 14.84
N ASP A 258 12.37 -9.66 15.72
CA ASP A 258 12.81 -9.55 17.12
C ASP A 258 14.33 -9.37 17.21
N SER A 259 15.08 -10.16 16.45
CA SER A 259 16.54 -10.07 16.35
C SER A 259 16.99 -8.72 15.77
N PHE A 260 16.26 -8.22 14.77
CA PHE A 260 16.52 -6.92 14.15
C PHE A 260 16.25 -5.78 15.13
N GLU A 261 15.14 -5.81 15.86
CA GLU A 261 14.84 -4.79 16.88
C GLU A 261 15.90 -4.75 17.96
N GLN A 262 16.36 -5.92 18.44
CA GLN A 262 17.44 -6.01 19.42
C GLN A 262 18.73 -5.39 18.87
N ALA A 263 19.16 -5.80 17.67
CA ALA A 263 20.37 -5.28 17.03
C ALA A 263 20.29 -3.77 16.74
N ALA A 264 19.14 -3.28 16.30
CA ALA A 264 18.91 -1.86 16.05
C ALA A 264 18.98 -1.05 17.35
N ARG A 265 18.37 -1.55 18.44
CA ARG A 265 18.44 -0.90 19.77
C ARG A 265 19.87 -0.86 20.30
N GLU A 266 20.64 -1.94 20.16
CA GLU A 266 22.05 -1.96 20.54
C GLU A 266 22.88 -0.93 19.76
N ALA A 267 22.65 -0.82 18.45
CA ALA A 267 23.33 0.17 17.61
C ALA A 267 22.95 1.62 17.98
N LEU A 268 21.70 1.87 18.36
CA LEU A 268 21.19 3.20 18.69
C LEU A 268 21.53 3.66 20.12
N PHE A 269 21.55 2.75 21.09
CA PHE A 269 21.69 3.09 22.52
C PHE A 269 23.05 2.70 23.13
N GLY A 270 23.91 1.97 22.40
CA GLY A 270 25.32 1.73 22.75
C GLY A 270 25.59 0.88 24.00
N ALA A 271 24.57 0.46 24.76
CA ALA A 271 24.69 -0.42 25.93
C ALA A 271 23.53 -1.43 25.98
N PRO A 272 23.74 -2.63 26.56
CA PRO A 272 22.67 -3.62 26.70
C PRO A 272 21.52 -3.01 27.52
N VAL A 273 20.34 -2.96 26.90
CA VAL A 273 19.10 -2.52 27.53
C VAL A 273 18.70 -3.61 28.53
N ARG A 274 18.79 -3.32 29.83
CA ARG A 274 18.42 -4.27 30.88
C ARG A 274 16.91 -4.41 31.00
N ILE A 275 16.20 -3.28 30.98
CA ILE A 275 14.74 -3.18 31.12
C ILE A 275 14.27 -2.01 30.28
N ALA A 276 13.41 -2.26 29.28
CA ALA A 276 12.62 -1.23 28.62
C ALA A 276 11.16 -1.46 29.02
N GLN A 277 10.59 -0.52 29.77
CA GLN A 277 9.21 -0.59 30.22
C GLN A 277 8.47 0.62 29.69
N ARG A 278 7.47 0.36 28.85
CA ARG A 278 6.59 1.39 28.29
C ARG A 278 5.30 1.43 29.11
N SER A 279 5.05 2.55 29.78
CA SER A 279 3.84 2.75 30.59
C SER A 279 3.05 3.92 30.01
N GLY A 280 2.08 3.62 29.14
CA GLY A 280 1.27 4.63 28.46
C GLY A 280 2.08 5.47 27.47
N GLU A 281 2.04 6.79 27.62
CA GLU A 281 2.72 7.77 26.74
C GLU A 281 4.24 7.83 26.94
N GLN A 282 4.77 7.18 27.99
CA GLN A 282 6.18 7.28 28.39
C GLN A 282 6.96 5.98 28.17
N GLU A 283 8.15 6.12 27.59
CA GLU A 283 9.11 5.03 27.44
C GLU A 283 10.27 5.21 28.43
N VAL A 284 10.41 4.27 29.36
CA VAL A 284 11.52 4.26 30.32
C VAL A 284 12.48 3.13 29.93
N VAL A 285 13.71 3.49 29.60
CA VAL A 285 14.76 2.56 29.19
C VAL A 285 15.90 2.63 30.19
N LEU A 286 16.18 1.50 30.84
CA LEU A 286 17.32 1.30 31.72
C LEU A 286 18.42 0.57 30.94
N THR A 287 19.56 1.23 30.79
CA THR A 287 20.76 0.68 30.14
C THR A 287 21.87 0.48 31.16
N GLY A 288 22.71 -0.55 30.99
CA GLY A 288 23.89 -0.73 31.84
C GLY A 288 24.40 -2.16 31.91
N GLU A 289 25.73 -2.33 32.00
CA GLU A 289 26.38 -3.64 32.18
C GLU A 289 26.06 -4.26 33.54
N ALA A 290 26.05 -5.60 33.67
CA ALA A 290 25.64 -6.38 34.85
C ALA A 290 26.17 -5.88 36.23
N ASP A 291 27.36 -5.27 36.26
CA ASP A 291 28.01 -4.72 37.46
C ASP A 291 28.20 -3.19 37.45
N GLY A 292 27.63 -2.46 36.49
CA GLY A 292 27.75 -1.01 36.34
C GLY A 292 26.55 -0.21 36.87
N ALA A 293 26.75 1.09 37.13
CA ALA A 293 25.67 2.01 37.46
C ALA A 293 24.69 2.13 36.28
N PRO A 294 23.38 1.91 36.48
CA PRO A 294 22.41 1.95 35.40
C PRO A 294 22.19 3.39 34.90
N GLY A 295 22.20 3.58 33.59
CA GLY A 295 21.72 4.78 32.92
C GLY A 295 20.20 4.72 32.77
N LEU A 296 19.51 5.77 33.21
CA LEU A 296 18.07 5.89 33.07
C LEU A 296 17.76 6.85 31.91
N PHE A 297 16.92 6.41 30.98
CA PHE A 297 16.39 7.23 29.90
C PHE A 297 14.87 7.29 30.00
N VAL A 298 14.30 8.48 29.89
CA VAL A 298 12.86 8.73 29.81
C VAL A 298 12.60 9.45 28.49
N ASP A 299 11.78 8.85 27.62
CA ASP A 299 11.44 9.36 26.28
C ASP A 299 12.68 9.69 25.43
N GLY A 300 13.70 8.83 25.52
CA GLY A 300 14.97 8.98 24.80
C GLY A 300 15.93 10.03 25.35
N ARG A 301 15.63 10.65 26.51
CA ARG A 301 16.53 11.61 27.18
C ARG A 301 17.10 11.01 28.46
N PRO A 302 18.39 11.26 28.77
CA PRO A 302 18.98 10.82 30.03
C PRO A 302 18.29 11.52 31.20
N ALA A 303 17.68 10.74 32.09
CA ALA A 303 17.18 11.18 33.38
C ALA A 303 18.32 11.02 34.38
N GLY A 304 19.03 12.13 34.63
CA GLY A 304 20.11 12.22 35.61
C GLY A 304 19.59 12.25 37.05
#